data_AF-N8WJK2-F1
#
_entry.id   AF-N8WJK2-F1
#
_cell.length_a   1.000
_cell.length_b   1.000
_cell.length_c   1.000
_cell.angle_alpha   90.00
_cell.angle_beta   90.00
_cell.angle_gamma   90.00
#
_symmetry.space_group_name_H-M   'P 1'
#
loop_
_entity.id
_entity.type
_entity.pdbx_description
1 polymer ?
#
loop_
_entity_poly.entity_id
_entity_poly.type
_entity_poly.pdbx_seq_one_letter_code
_entity_poly.pdbx_strand_id
1 'polypeptide(L)'
;MSQLPKLGLLVLLVTMTSGAFAEDTQNLSRGELSAIIGVMNKYIYRGGEENDDPLVQFGLEYTHNSGRFLGYWGSTLNYDSSDANQDHGFEHDFYIGYGRALNEN
;
A
#
# COMPACT_ATOMS: atom_id res chain seq x y z
N MET A 1 -38.20 -16.90 -5.07
CA MET A 1 -37.48 -16.49 -3.85
C MET A 1 -36.58 -17.64 -3.41
N SER A 2 -35.27 -17.52 -3.60
CA SER A 2 -34.25 -18.16 -2.76
C SER A 2 -32.92 -17.51 -3.14
N GLN A 3 -32.42 -16.66 -2.24
CA GLN A 3 -31.22 -15.85 -2.40
C GLN A 3 -30.00 -16.74 -2.20
N LEU A 4 -29.02 -16.72 -3.12
CA LEU A 4 -27.71 -17.30 -2.84
C LEU A 4 -27.08 -16.56 -1.65
N PRO A 5 -26.48 -17.27 -0.67
CA PRO A 5 -25.85 -16.62 0.47
C PRO A 5 -24.65 -15.82 -0.02
N LYS A 6 -24.67 -14.52 0.29
CA LYS A 6 -23.56 -13.59 0.13
C LYS A 6 -22.33 -14.20 0.79
N LEU A 7 -21.32 -14.54 -0.01
CA LEU A 7 -20.05 -15.06 0.45
C LEU A 7 -19.42 -13.95 1.32
N GLY A 8 -19.44 -14.14 2.64
CA GLY A 8 -18.89 -13.18 3.58
C GLY A 8 -17.38 -13.11 3.40
N LEU A 9 -16.88 -11.94 2.99
CA LEU A 9 -15.46 -11.66 2.91
C LEU A 9 -14.93 -11.60 4.35
N LEU A 10 -14.30 -12.69 4.79
CA LEU A 10 -13.65 -12.76 6.09
C LEU A 10 -12.35 -11.98 6.01
N VAL A 11 -12.41 -10.68 6.33
CA VAL A 11 -11.20 -9.87 6.56
C VAL A 11 -10.52 -10.41 7.81
N LEU A 12 -9.48 -11.23 7.64
CA LEU A 12 -8.53 -11.52 8.70
C LEU A 12 -7.70 -10.26 8.92
N LEU A 13 -8.19 -9.36 9.76
CA LEU A 13 -7.44 -8.19 10.21
C LEU A 13 -6.27 -8.67 11.06
N VAL A 14 -5.13 -8.95 10.43
CA VAL A 14 -3.86 -9.01 11.13
C VAL A 14 -3.59 -7.59 11.60
N THR A 15 -3.94 -7.32 12.86
CA THR A 15 -3.44 -6.14 13.55
C THR A 15 -1.93 -6.29 13.60
N MET A 16 -1.22 -5.69 12.65
CA MET A 16 0.16 -5.27 12.91
C MET A 16 0.03 -4.14 13.92
N THR A 17 -0.14 -4.52 15.18
CA THR A 17 0.15 -3.64 16.30
C THR A 17 1.58 -3.20 16.05
N SER A 18 1.79 -1.93 15.72
CA SER A 18 3.10 -1.32 15.80
C SER A 18 3.50 -1.44 17.26
N GLY A 19 4.10 -2.57 17.62
CA GLY A 19 4.93 -2.61 18.80
C GLY A 19 5.91 -1.48 18.57
N ALA A 20 5.87 -0.47 19.44
CA ALA A 20 7.07 0.29 19.72
C ALA A 20 8.06 -0.71 20.32
N PHE A 21 8.63 -1.56 19.47
CA PHE A 21 9.84 -2.26 19.79
C PHE A 21 10.85 -1.14 19.97
N ALA A 22 11.45 -1.06 21.16
CA ALA A 22 12.73 -0.41 21.29
C ALA A 22 13.68 -1.20 20.39
N GLU A 23 13.79 -0.77 19.13
CA GLU A 23 14.76 -1.32 18.20
C GLU A 23 16.13 -1.05 18.80
N ASP A 24 16.79 -2.13 19.24
CA ASP A 24 18.21 -2.08 19.54
C ASP A 24 18.88 -1.60 18.26
N THR A 25 19.40 -0.37 18.28
CA THR A 25 20.00 0.32 17.13
C THR A 25 21.31 -0.37 16.74
N GLN A 26 21.21 -1.60 16.29
CA GLN A 26 22.31 -2.40 15.78
C GLN A 26 22.34 -2.19 14.27
N ASN A 27 22.95 -1.08 13.86
CA ASN A 27 23.21 -0.63 12.49
C ASN A 27 22.05 -0.02 11.69
N LEU A 28 21.73 1.24 12.00
CA LEU A 28 21.20 2.19 11.02
C LEU A 28 22.19 2.49 9.87
N SER A 29 23.33 1.79 9.73
CA SER A 29 24.37 2.15 8.75
C SER A 29 23.95 1.91 7.29
N ARG A 30 22.90 1.11 7.03
CA ARG A 30 22.42 0.81 5.67
C ARG A 30 21.13 1.52 5.26
N GLY A 31 20.30 2.04 6.16
CA GLY A 31 19.00 2.65 5.81
C GLY A 31 17.82 2.08 6.58
N GLU A 32 16.63 2.60 6.32
CA GLU A 32 15.36 2.33 7.01
C GLU A 32 14.35 1.63 6.07
N LEU A 33 13.55 0.69 6.60
CA LEU A 33 12.44 0.06 5.88
C LEU A 33 11.12 0.48 6.56
N SER A 34 10.19 1.04 5.78
CA SER A 34 8.88 1.48 6.25
C SER A 34 7.76 0.84 5.44
N ALA A 35 6.59 0.66 6.05
CA ALA A 35 5.43 0.06 5.40
C ALA A 35 4.13 0.72 5.88
N ILE A 36 3.14 0.79 4.98
CA ILE A 36 1.80 1.32 5.24
C ILE A 36 0.78 0.34 4.66
N ILE A 37 -0.33 0.12 5.37
CA ILE A 37 -1.48 -0.62 4.89
C ILE A 37 -2.76 0.09 5.33
N GLY A 38 -3.77 0.14 4.47
CA GLY A 38 -5.02 0.82 4.76
C GLY A 38 -6.20 0.29 3.97
N VAL A 39 -7.39 0.45 4.55
CA VAL A 39 -8.66 0.22 3.85
C VAL A 39 -9.24 1.57 3.49
N MET A 40 -9.58 1.77 2.22
CA MET A 40 -10.21 2.99 1.72
C MET A 40 -11.60 2.67 1.17
N ASN A 41 -12.43 3.69 1.02
CA ASN A 41 -13.76 3.57 0.42
C ASN A 41 -13.82 4.10 -1.02
N LYS A 42 -12.74 4.71 -1.50
CA LYS A 42 -12.65 5.27 -2.84
C LYS A 42 -11.20 5.48 -3.24
N TYR A 43 -10.87 5.18 -4.49
CA TYR A 43 -9.58 5.45 -5.11
C TYR A 43 -9.76 6.25 -6.40
N ILE A 44 -9.12 7.42 -6.46
CA ILE A 44 -9.10 8.30 -7.63
C ILE A 44 -7.65 8.44 -8.10
N TYR A 45 -7.37 8.07 -9.34
CA TYR A 45 -6.06 8.24 -9.95
C TYR A 45 -6.15 9.19 -11.13
N ARG A 46 -5.38 10.28 -11.09
CA ARG A 46 -5.31 11.31 -12.15
C ARG A 46 -6.67 11.85 -12.62
N GLY A 47 -7.68 11.84 -11.74
CA GLY A 47 -9.04 12.29 -12.03
C GLY A 47 -10.00 11.20 -12.53
N GLY A 48 -9.52 9.98 -12.77
CA GLY A 48 -10.33 8.79 -13.01
C GLY A 48 -10.71 8.10 -11.70
N GLU A 49 -11.90 7.49 -11.66
CA GLU A 49 -12.31 6.61 -10.57
C GLU A 49 -11.79 5.21 -10.85
N GLU A 50 -10.95 4.72 -9.95
CA GLU A 50 -10.30 3.42 -10.08
C GLU A 50 -10.99 2.33 -9.25
N ASN A 51 -11.64 2.75 -8.15
CA ASN A 51 -12.44 1.89 -7.30
C ASN A 51 -13.35 2.73 -6.40
N ASP A 52 -14.63 2.38 -6.30
CA ASP A 52 -15.64 2.97 -5.40
C ASP A 52 -16.20 1.98 -4.35
N ASP A 53 -15.68 0.76 -4.33
CA ASP A 53 -15.92 -0.27 -3.33
C ASP A 53 -14.88 -0.22 -2.19
N PRO A 54 -15.11 -0.92 -1.05
CA PRO A 54 -14.07 -1.13 -0.04
C PRO A 54 -12.82 -1.75 -0.64
N LEU A 55 -11.70 -1.04 -0.55
CA LEU A 55 -10.45 -1.39 -1.23
C LEU A 55 -9.28 -1.37 -0.24
N VAL A 56 -8.26 -2.19 -0.51
CA VAL A 56 -7.04 -2.26 0.30
C VAL A 56 -5.89 -1.63 -0.48
N GLN A 57 -5.14 -0.75 0.18
CA GLN A 57 -3.90 -0.19 -0.31
C GLN A 57 -2.74 -0.59 0.59
N PHE A 58 -1.57 -0.78 0.00
CA PHE A 58 -0.34 -0.97 0.75
C PHE A 58 0.84 -0.25 0.08
N GLY A 59 1.85 0.04 0.90
CA GLY A 59 3.12 0.60 0.49
C GLY A 59 4.26 0.00 1.30
N LEU A 60 5.41 -0.18 0.64
CA LEU A 60 6.68 -0.59 1.24
C LEU A 60 7.78 0.29 0.68
N GLU A 61 8.62 0.87 1.54
CA GLU A 61 9.69 1.77 1.14
C GLU A 61 10.98 1.47 1.88
N TYR A 62 12.09 1.44 1.16
CA TYR A 62 13.44 1.39 1.71
C TYR A 62 14.17 2.69 1.44
N THR A 63 14.65 3.34 2.51
CA THR A 63 15.34 4.63 2.49
C THR A 63 16.79 4.46 2.92
N HIS A 64 17.72 4.63 2.00
CA HIS A 64 19.16 4.59 2.26
C HIS A 64 19.64 5.93 2.84
N ASN A 65 20.57 5.91 3.79
CA ASN A 65 21.14 7.10 4.46
C ASN A 65 21.72 8.17 3.54
N SER A 66 22.04 7.81 2.30
CA SER A 66 22.46 8.78 1.28
C SER A 66 21.33 9.73 0.85
N GLY A 67 20.09 9.49 1.28
CA GLY A 67 18.89 10.17 0.81
C GLY A 67 18.21 9.51 -0.39
N ARG A 68 18.69 8.35 -0.84
CA ARG A 68 18.03 7.57 -1.93
C ARG A 68 16.96 6.69 -1.33
N PHE A 69 15.83 6.55 -2.00
CA PHE A 69 14.78 5.63 -1.57
C PHE A 69 14.16 4.89 -2.76
N LEU A 70 13.68 3.68 -2.51
CA LEU A 70 12.95 2.83 -3.45
C LEU A 70 11.71 2.31 -2.73
N GLY A 71 10.55 2.39 -3.37
CA GLY A 71 9.33 1.84 -2.83
C GLY A 71 8.47 1.13 -3.87
N TYR A 72 7.48 0.45 -3.33
CA TYR A 72 6.46 -0.30 -4.04
C TYR A 72 5.11 0.02 -3.41
N TRP A 73 4.14 0.32 -4.25
CA TRP A 73 2.78 0.67 -3.85
C TRP A 73 1.79 -0.19 -4.63
N GLY A 74 0.64 -0.49 -4.03
CA GLY A 74 -0.47 -1.09 -4.77
C GLY A 74 -1.83 -0.96 -4.11
N SER A 75 -2.86 -1.17 -4.92
CA SER A 75 -4.27 -1.03 -4.55
C SER A 75 -5.15 -2.04 -5.28
N THR A 76 -6.17 -2.57 -4.61
CA THR A 76 -7.24 -3.32 -5.28
C THR A 76 -8.09 -2.39 -6.15
N LEU A 77 -8.45 -2.83 -7.35
CA LEU A 77 -9.36 -2.15 -8.30
C LEU A 77 -10.71 -2.87 -8.35
N ASN A 78 -11.78 -2.17 -8.73
CA ASN A 78 -13.07 -2.80 -9.00
C ASN A 78 -13.20 -3.31 -10.45
N TYR A 79 -12.15 -3.17 -11.27
CA TYR A 79 -12.10 -3.61 -12.65
C TYR A 79 -10.78 -4.30 -12.99
N ASP A 80 -10.78 -5.17 -14.01
CA ASP A 80 -9.57 -5.74 -14.62
C ASP A 80 -9.67 -5.73 -16.15
N SER A 81 -8.83 -4.93 -16.81
CA SER A 81 -8.82 -4.83 -18.29
C SER A 81 -8.32 -6.10 -19.00
N SER A 82 -7.67 -7.00 -18.28
CA SER A 82 -7.11 -8.25 -18.80
C SER A 82 -8.06 -9.46 -18.67
N ASP A 83 -9.14 -9.32 -17.90
CA ASP A 83 -10.14 -10.37 -17.70
C ASP A 83 -11.41 -10.14 -18.53
N ALA A 84 -12.07 -11.24 -18.91
CA ALA A 84 -13.31 -11.23 -19.67
C ALA A 84 -14.52 -10.73 -18.85
N ASN A 85 -14.50 -10.94 -17.53
CA ASN A 85 -15.55 -10.44 -16.63
C ASN A 85 -15.31 -9.00 -16.17
N GLN A 86 -14.12 -8.46 -16.47
CA GLN A 86 -13.70 -7.10 -16.17
C GLN A 86 -13.85 -6.68 -14.71
N ASP A 87 -13.72 -7.60 -13.77
CA ASP A 87 -13.92 -7.38 -12.34
C ASP A 87 -12.66 -7.69 -11.52
N HIS A 88 -12.51 -7.02 -10.37
CA HIS A 88 -11.50 -7.33 -9.34
C HIS A 88 -10.02 -7.31 -9.79
N GLY A 89 -9.51 -6.15 -10.20
CA GLY A 89 -8.09 -5.98 -10.56
C GLY A 89 -7.18 -5.57 -9.41
N PHE A 90 -5.89 -5.40 -9.72
CA PHE A 90 -4.87 -4.90 -8.80
C PHE A 90 -3.88 -4.00 -9.53
N GLU A 91 -3.78 -2.74 -9.09
CA GLU A 91 -2.80 -1.77 -9.57
C GLU A 91 -1.57 -1.77 -8.67
N HIS A 92 -0.39 -1.65 -9.26
CA HIS A 92 0.84 -1.48 -8.51
C HIS A 92 1.90 -0.70 -9.27
N ASP A 93 2.72 0.01 -8.50
CA ASP A 93 3.79 0.85 -9.02
C ASP A 93 5.08 0.65 -8.21
N PHE A 94 6.21 0.71 -8.90
CA PHE A 94 7.51 0.93 -8.27
C PHE A 94 7.90 2.40 -8.43
N TYR A 95 8.49 2.97 -7.38
CA TYR A 95 8.98 4.33 -7.41
C TYR A 95 10.37 4.41 -6.78
N ILE A 96 11.23 5.28 -7.30
CA ILE A 96 12.56 5.55 -6.78
C ILE A 96 12.77 7.06 -6.72
N GLY A 97 13.49 7.52 -5.71
CA GLY A 97 13.76 8.95 -5.57
C GLY A 97 15.02 9.26 -4.76
N TYR A 98 15.29 10.56 -4.66
CA TYR A 98 16.39 11.13 -3.90
C TYR A 98 15.92 12.39 -3.17
N GLY A 99 16.09 12.43 -1.86
CA GLY A 99 15.76 13.56 -1.00
C GLY A 99 16.97 13.98 -0.17
N ARG A 100 17.05 15.27 0.15
CA ARG A 100 18.02 15.82 1.09
C ARG A 100 17.37 16.89 1.95
N ALA A 101 17.88 17.09 3.15
CA ALA A 101 17.52 18.26 3.94
C ALA A 101 17.92 19.52 3.15
N LEU A 102 17.00 20.49 3.05
CA LEU A 102 17.25 21.77 2.38
C LEU A 102 17.72 22.85 3.36
N ASN A 103 17.50 22.63 4.66
CA ASN A 103 17.92 23.53 5.71
C ASN A 103 18.38 22.72 6.92
N GLU A 104 19.56 23.05 7.41
CA GLU A 104 20.20 22.48 8.58
C GLU A 104 20.65 23.67 9.44
N ASN A 105 19.70 24.28 10.15
CA ASN A 105 19.97 25.32 11.14
C ASN A 105 19.58 24.81 12.52
#